data_AF-K1V996-F1
#
_entry.id   AF-K1V996-F1
#
_cell.length_a   1.000
_cell.length_b   1.000
_cell.length_c   1.000
_cell.angle_alpha   90.00
_cell.angle_beta   90.00
_cell.angle_gamma   90.00
#
_symmetry.space_group_name_H-M   'P 1'
#
loop_
_entity.id
_entity.type
_entity.pdbx_description
1 polymer ?
#
loop_
_entity_poly.entity_id
_entity_poly.type
_entity_poly.pdbx_seq_one_letter_code
_entity_poly.pdbx_strand_id
1 'polypeptide(L)'
;MDRENKNLILIPPHTTAYYYGEPEQVFTIARNYFDLRGPVGHTPYVATIFIDVDLKRIEKIFQSIDFASNEQIYVVDKNGKCFYSNDEEVIGSDLAQKLQEIQNDKERFVVTADGKKYGLSVYICMDARVAFSDIRNMQRLMYGCILLSILLLFAGSFYFSARLTKPMQRLVNQMKKVGKGNFDIEIPVQSSDEIGTLDGKSLNEMRPGIEKVYRPVLSG
;
A
#
# COMPACT_ATOMS: atom_id res chain seq x y z
N MET A 1 38.45 26.45 -19.74
CA MET A 1 37.03 26.17 -20.01
C MET A 1 36.80 26.21 -21.50
N ASP A 2 36.03 25.26 -22.02
CA ASP A 2 35.62 25.21 -23.42
C ASP A 2 34.75 26.43 -23.74
N ARG A 3 35.25 27.31 -24.62
CA ARG A 3 34.60 28.57 -25.03
C ARG A 3 33.79 28.43 -26.33
N GLU A 4 33.82 27.26 -26.96
CA GLU A 4 33.06 26.97 -28.17
C GLU A 4 31.73 26.28 -27.85
N ASN A 5 31.66 25.60 -26.70
CA ASN A 5 30.44 24.95 -26.23
C ASN A 5 29.29 25.94 -25.97
N LYS A 6 28.12 25.65 -26.54
CA LYS A 6 26.86 26.40 -26.38
C LYS A 6 25.91 25.78 -25.35
N ASN A 7 26.23 24.60 -24.84
CA ASN A 7 25.44 23.87 -23.85
C ASN A 7 25.67 24.41 -22.44
N LEU A 8 24.77 24.05 -21.53
CA LEU A 8 24.90 24.32 -20.11
C LEU A 8 26.08 23.50 -19.54
N ILE A 9 26.89 24.15 -18.71
CA ILE A 9 28.03 23.55 -18.02
C ILE A 9 27.67 23.44 -16.55
N LEU A 10 27.77 22.23 -15.99
CA LEU A 10 27.58 21.98 -14.56
C LEU A 10 28.95 21.87 -13.90
N ILE A 11 29.20 22.74 -12.93
CA ILE A 11 30.39 22.68 -12.08
C ILE A 11 29.98 21.92 -10.81
N PRO A 12 30.69 20.84 -10.44
CA PRO A 12 30.39 20.07 -9.23
C PRO A 12 30.39 20.92 -7.96
N PRO A 13 29.83 20.39 -6.85
CA PRO A 13 29.82 21.06 -5.56
C PRO A 13 31.19 21.57 -5.13
N HIS A 14 31.24 22.81 -4.66
CA HIS A 14 32.42 23.49 -4.15
C HIS A 14 32.03 24.61 -3.19
N THR A 15 33.02 25.22 -2.56
CA THR A 15 32.80 26.31 -1.61
C THR A 15 32.89 27.68 -2.28
N THR A 16 32.08 28.63 -1.82
CA THR A 16 32.07 30.04 -2.28
C THR A 16 33.27 30.85 -1.76
N ALA A 17 34.43 30.21 -1.54
CA ALA A 17 35.64 30.83 -0.99
C ALA A 17 36.25 31.96 -1.85
N TYR A 18 35.66 32.23 -3.03
CA TYR A 18 35.99 33.35 -3.91
C TYR A 18 35.21 34.64 -3.61
N TYR A 19 34.26 34.63 -2.67
CA TYR A 19 33.61 35.83 -2.13
C TYR A 19 34.09 36.16 -0.71
N TYR A 20 33.96 37.42 -0.30
CA TYR A 20 34.15 37.81 1.10
C TYR A 20 32.94 37.36 1.94
N GLY A 21 33.15 36.45 2.89
CA GLY A 21 32.10 35.92 3.76
C GLY A 21 32.43 34.51 4.26
N GLU A 22 31.48 33.91 4.98
CA GLU A 22 31.56 32.50 5.35
C GLU A 22 31.39 31.63 4.09
N PRO A 23 32.27 30.65 3.84
CA PRO A 23 32.15 29.78 2.68
C PRO A 23 30.88 28.92 2.77
N GLU A 24 30.08 28.96 1.73
CA GLU A 24 28.88 28.14 1.59
C GLU A 24 29.08 27.07 0.51
N GLN A 25 28.44 25.92 0.68
CA GLN A 25 28.44 24.85 -0.32
C GLN A 25 27.45 25.19 -1.43
N VAL A 26 27.96 25.27 -2.66
CA VAL A 26 27.20 25.57 -3.87
C VAL A 26 27.57 24.59 -4.97
N PHE A 27 26.68 24.40 -5.93
CA PHE A 27 27.10 23.99 -7.27
C PHE A 27 26.84 25.15 -8.23
N THR A 28 27.62 25.22 -9.31
CA THR A 28 27.55 26.36 -10.23
C THR A 28 27.09 25.92 -11.60
N ILE A 29 26.13 26.65 -12.13
CA ILE A 29 25.67 26.54 -13.50
C ILE A 29 26.42 27.61 -14.30
N ALA A 30 27.15 27.18 -15.32
CA ALA A 30 27.85 28.08 -16.22
C ALA A 30 27.27 28.01 -17.64
N ARG A 31 27.20 29.16 -18.31
CA ARG A 31 26.83 29.21 -19.74
C ARG A 31 27.64 30.26 -20.49
N ASN A 32 28.17 29.88 -21.64
CA ASN A 32 28.84 30.80 -22.55
C ASN A 32 27.81 31.68 -23.27
N TYR A 33 28.10 32.98 -23.31
CA TYR A 33 27.34 34.00 -24.01
C TYR A 33 28.10 34.42 -25.27
N PHE A 34 27.39 34.47 -26.40
CA PHE A 34 27.95 34.73 -27.72
C PHE A 34 27.23 35.91 -28.36
N ASP A 35 27.96 36.73 -29.11
CA ASP A 35 27.38 37.82 -29.89
C ASP A 35 26.73 37.25 -31.15
N LEU A 36 25.46 37.59 -31.37
CA LEU A 36 24.67 37.15 -32.52
C LEU A 36 24.51 38.22 -33.60
N ARG A 37 25.10 39.41 -33.40
CA ARG A 37 24.99 40.56 -34.32
C ARG A 37 25.91 40.44 -35.54
N GLY A 38 26.82 39.47 -35.54
CA GLY A 38 27.75 39.21 -36.65
C GLY A 38 27.09 38.54 -37.86
N PRO A 39 27.85 38.36 -38.96
CA PRO A 39 27.37 37.61 -40.12
C PRO A 39 26.98 36.18 -39.73
N VAL A 40 26.00 35.61 -40.45
CA VAL A 40 25.49 34.26 -40.20
C VAL A 40 26.65 33.25 -40.17
N GLY A 41 26.76 32.50 -39.07
CA GLY A 41 27.84 31.53 -38.85
C GLY A 41 29.02 32.05 -38.03
N HIS A 42 29.14 33.36 -37.80
CA HIS A 42 30.20 33.95 -36.97
C HIS A 42 29.61 34.51 -35.67
N THR A 43 29.55 33.66 -34.64
CA THR A 43 29.06 34.03 -33.30
C THR A 43 30.23 34.05 -32.31
N PRO A 44 30.98 35.16 -32.19
CA PRO A 44 32.14 35.22 -31.31
C PRO A 44 31.72 35.09 -29.84
N TYR A 45 32.53 34.39 -29.07
CA TYR A 45 32.40 34.30 -27.62
C TYR A 45 32.58 35.69 -26.98
N VAL A 46 31.71 36.03 -26.02
CA VAL A 46 31.75 37.30 -25.30
C VAL A 46 32.16 37.07 -23.85
N ALA A 47 31.44 36.21 -23.13
CA ALA A 47 31.65 35.98 -21.70
C ALA A 47 31.05 34.63 -21.26
N THR A 48 31.34 34.21 -20.03
CA THR A 48 30.69 33.08 -19.37
C THR A 48 29.94 33.60 -18.15
N ILE A 49 28.66 33.29 -18.05
CA ILE A 49 27.82 33.61 -16.89
C ILE A 49 27.89 32.44 -15.94
N PHE A 50 28.20 32.70 -14.67
CA PHE A 50 28.20 31.73 -13.58
C PHE A 50 27.03 32.05 -12.63
N ILE A 51 26.26 31.04 -12.27
CA ILE A 51 25.14 31.13 -11.34
C ILE A 51 25.34 30.07 -10.27
N ASP A 52 25.58 30.52 -9.04
CA ASP A 52 25.78 29.64 -7.89
C ASP A 52 24.44 29.28 -7.27
N VAL A 53 24.25 27.99 -7.02
CA VAL A 53 23.04 27.45 -6.40
C VAL A 53 23.41 26.89 -5.03
N ASP A 54 22.89 27.53 -3.99
CA ASP A 54 23.08 27.15 -2.58
C ASP A 54 22.44 25.79 -2.28
N LEU A 55 23.26 24.85 -1.76
CA LEU A 55 22.79 23.53 -1.37
C LEU A 55 21.78 23.57 -0.22
N LYS A 56 21.87 24.56 0.69
CA LYS A 56 20.89 24.74 1.78
C LYS A 56 19.49 25.09 1.25
N ARG A 57 19.42 25.78 0.10
CA ARG A 57 18.12 26.05 -0.56
C ARG A 57 17.54 24.78 -1.16
N ILE A 58 18.37 23.93 -1.74
CA ILE A 58 17.96 22.63 -2.26
C ILE A 58 17.48 21.74 -1.12
N GLU A 59 18.18 21.74 0.01
CA GLU A 59 17.80 21.03 1.22
C GLU A 59 16.38 21.40 1.69
N LYS A 60 16.08 22.71 1.76
CA LYS A 60 14.74 23.19 2.13
C LYS A 60 13.63 22.73 1.17
N ILE A 61 13.93 22.59 -0.12
CA ILE A 61 12.96 22.07 -1.10
C ILE A 61 12.63 20.61 -0.77
N PHE A 62 13.64 19.78 -0.46
CA PHE A 62 13.44 18.38 -0.14
C PHE A 62 12.86 18.14 1.27
N GLN A 63 13.19 18.98 2.25
CA GLN A 63 12.58 18.95 3.59
C GLN A 63 11.11 19.36 3.62
N SER A 64 10.66 20.15 2.64
CA SER A 64 9.25 20.59 2.55
C SER A 64 8.27 19.49 2.12
N ILE A 65 8.79 18.32 1.75
CA ILE A 65 8.01 17.17 1.32
C ILE A 65 8.08 16.13 2.45
N ASP A 66 6.92 15.65 2.91
CA ASP A 66 6.76 14.58 3.91
C ASP A 66 7.25 13.23 3.34
N PHE A 67 8.54 13.15 3.06
CA PHE A 67 9.22 11.90 2.77
C PHE A 67 9.39 11.13 4.07
N ALA A 68 9.21 9.81 4.02
CA ALA A 68 9.40 8.99 5.21
C ALA A 68 10.83 9.19 5.74
N SER A 69 11.00 9.23 7.06
CA SER A 69 12.28 9.49 7.77
C SER A 69 13.48 8.59 7.42
N ASN A 70 13.38 7.70 6.42
CA ASN A 70 14.42 6.76 6.00
C ASN A 70 14.68 6.77 4.47
N GLU A 71 14.34 7.86 3.78
CA GLU A 71 14.61 8.03 2.34
C GLU A 71 15.99 8.63 2.08
N GLN A 72 16.66 8.16 1.05
CA GLN A 72 17.95 8.64 0.58
C GLN A 72 17.77 9.33 -0.77
N ILE A 73 18.13 10.60 -0.85
CA ILE A 73 17.94 11.44 -2.04
C ILE A 73 19.31 11.71 -2.64
N TYR A 74 19.43 11.53 -3.95
CA TYR A 74 20.62 11.87 -4.71
C TYR A 74 20.24 12.70 -5.93
N VAL A 75 20.87 13.85 -6.09
CA VAL A 75 20.86 14.63 -7.33
C VAL A 75 22.22 14.44 -7.97
N VAL A 76 22.27 13.83 -9.16
CA VAL A 76 23.52 13.47 -9.82
C VAL A 76 23.56 13.94 -11.26
N ASP A 77 24.76 14.12 -11.81
CA ASP A 77 24.92 14.36 -13.23
C ASP A 77 24.81 13.06 -14.06
N LYS A 78 24.93 13.20 -15.39
CA LYS A 78 24.95 12.08 -16.34
C LYS A 78 26.04 11.03 -16.09
N ASN A 79 27.11 11.38 -15.36
CA ASN A 79 28.22 10.49 -15.05
C ASN A 79 28.09 9.87 -13.66
N GLY A 80 27.05 10.22 -12.89
CA GLY A 80 26.86 9.76 -11.51
C GLY A 80 27.57 10.63 -10.46
N LYS A 81 28.13 11.79 -10.83
CA LYS A 81 28.71 12.73 -9.86
C LYS A 81 27.60 13.33 -8.99
N CYS A 82 27.74 13.28 -7.68
CA CYS A 82 26.75 13.82 -6.76
C CYS A 82 26.82 15.35 -6.65
N PHE A 83 25.69 16.02 -6.90
CA PHE A 83 25.50 17.46 -6.76
C PHE A 83 24.78 17.82 -5.46
N TYR A 84 23.88 16.96 -5.00
CA TYR A 84 23.20 17.12 -3.72
C TYR A 84 22.78 15.74 -3.18
N SER A 85 22.81 15.58 -1.86
CA SER A 85 22.19 14.49 -1.14
C SER A 85 21.78 14.95 0.26
N ASN A 86 20.83 14.25 0.87
CA ASN A 86 20.55 14.40 2.31
C ASN A 86 21.58 13.66 3.19
N ASP A 87 22.50 12.91 2.57
CA ASP A 87 23.73 12.42 3.16
C ASP A 87 24.89 13.32 2.70
N GLU A 88 25.38 14.20 3.58
CA GLU A 88 26.41 15.18 3.24
C GLU A 88 27.74 14.54 2.82
N GLU A 89 28.05 13.33 3.28
CA GLU A 89 29.33 12.66 3.04
C GLU A 89 29.53 12.28 1.57
N VAL A 90 28.44 12.08 0.84
CA VAL A 90 28.49 11.68 -0.58
C VAL A 90 28.43 12.88 -1.54
N ILE A 91 28.22 14.10 -1.04
CA ILE A 91 28.14 15.28 -1.90
C ILE A 91 29.49 15.48 -2.60
N GLY A 92 29.46 15.60 -3.93
CA GLY A 92 30.67 15.70 -4.72
C GLY A 92 31.41 14.37 -4.95
N SER A 93 30.95 13.22 -4.43
CA SER A 93 31.53 11.92 -4.75
C SER A 93 31.00 11.35 -6.08
N ASP A 94 31.67 10.34 -6.62
CA ASP A 94 31.14 9.55 -7.74
C ASP A 94 30.24 8.45 -7.19
N LEU A 95 28.99 8.42 -7.64
CA LEU A 95 27.97 7.46 -7.22
C LEU A 95 27.53 6.52 -8.35
N ALA A 96 28.20 6.50 -9.51
CA ALA A 96 27.77 5.71 -10.65
C ALA A 96 27.55 4.22 -10.29
N GLN A 97 28.53 3.63 -9.61
CA GLN A 97 28.43 2.23 -9.16
C GLN A 97 27.36 2.06 -8.07
N LYS A 98 27.33 2.93 -7.05
CA LYS A 98 26.36 2.88 -5.94
C LYS A 98 24.92 2.96 -6.48
N LEU A 99 24.66 3.83 -7.44
CA LEU A 99 23.34 3.99 -8.06
C LEU A 99 22.93 2.77 -8.86
N GLN A 100 23.88 2.13 -9.55
CA GLN A 100 23.61 0.88 -10.28
C GLN A 100 23.28 -0.26 -9.30
N GLU A 101 24.00 -0.37 -8.18
CA GLU A 101 23.71 -1.33 -7.11
C GLU A 101 22.33 -1.07 -6.49
N ILE A 102 22.02 0.18 -6.14
CA ILE A 102 20.73 0.57 -5.58
C ILE A 102 19.57 0.24 -6.52
N GLN A 103 19.70 0.50 -7.83
CA GLN A 103 18.65 0.21 -8.80
C GLN A 103 18.42 -1.30 -9.01
N ASN A 104 19.45 -2.12 -8.82
CA ASN A 104 19.35 -3.57 -8.95
C ASN A 104 18.90 -4.27 -7.65
N ASP A 105 18.91 -3.55 -6.53
CA ASP A 105 18.51 -4.07 -5.24
C ASP A 105 16.98 -4.18 -5.13
N LYS A 106 16.48 -5.42 -5.06
CA LYS A 106 15.04 -5.70 -4.93
C LYS A 106 14.47 -5.33 -3.57
N GLU A 107 15.32 -5.14 -2.56
CA GLU A 107 14.88 -4.65 -1.24
C GLU A 107 14.74 -3.13 -1.21
N ARG A 108 15.09 -2.43 -2.31
CA ARG A 108 14.96 -0.98 -2.41
C ARG A 108 13.93 -0.60 -3.47
N PHE A 109 13.13 0.39 -3.12
CA PHE A 109 12.27 1.08 -4.07
C PHE A 109 12.98 2.36 -4.51
N VAL A 110 13.16 2.51 -5.82
CA VAL A 110 13.91 3.63 -6.41
C VAL A 110 13.02 4.38 -7.38
N VAL A 111 12.80 5.65 -7.11
CA VAL A 111 12.10 6.57 -8.01
C VAL A 111 13.14 7.46 -8.68
N THR A 112 13.11 7.51 -10.01
CA THR A 112 14.03 8.33 -10.79
C THR A 112 13.25 9.39 -11.56
N ALA A 113 13.59 10.66 -11.37
CA ALA A 113 13.15 11.74 -12.22
C ALA A 113 14.30 12.12 -13.17
N ASP A 114 14.08 11.85 -14.46
CA ASP A 114 15.10 12.07 -15.48
C ASP A 114 15.10 13.54 -15.96
N GLY A 115 16.06 14.31 -15.48
CA GLY A 115 16.33 15.67 -15.95
C GLY A 115 17.44 15.73 -17.00
N LYS A 116 17.60 14.70 -17.85
CA LYS A 116 18.60 14.64 -18.95
C LYS A 116 18.70 15.93 -19.77
N LYS A 117 17.59 16.67 -19.96
CA LYS A 117 17.58 17.97 -20.65
C LYS A 117 18.50 19.01 -20.00
N TYR A 118 18.64 18.96 -18.68
CA TYR A 118 19.43 19.89 -17.88
C TYR A 118 20.71 19.24 -17.31
N GLY A 119 20.93 17.96 -17.59
CA GLY A 119 22.15 17.24 -17.20
C GLY A 119 22.17 16.72 -15.75
N LEU A 120 21.06 16.87 -15.01
CA LEU A 120 20.89 16.37 -13.65
C LEU A 120 19.72 15.39 -13.57
N SER A 121 19.87 14.33 -12.79
CA SER A 121 18.81 13.35 -12.49
C SER A 121 18.64 13.23 -10.99
N VAL A 122 17.40 13.04 -10.54
CA VAL A 122 17.05 12.86 -9.13
C VAL A 122 16.73 11.39 -8.89
N TYR A 123 17.38 10.79 -7.89
CA TYR A 123 17.12 9.45 -7.38
C TYR A 123 16.60 9.55 -5.96
N ILE A 124 15.43 8.98 -5.70
CA ILE A 124 14.87 8.83 -4.36
C ILE A 124 14.84 7.34 -4.07
N CYS A 125 15.53 6.93 -3.01
CA CYS A 125 15.76 5.53 -2.67
C CYS A 125 15.20 5.27 -1.28
N MET A 126 14.36 4.25 -1.13
CA MET A 126 13.75 3.88 0.15
C MET A 126 13.78 2.36 0.35
N ASP A 127 13.90 1.91 1.60
CA ASP A 127 13.79 0.49 1.91
C ASP A 127 12.35 0.03 1.64
N ALA A 128 12.18 -0.95 0.75
CA ALA A 128 10.89 -1.48 0.36
C ALA A 128 10.12 -2.02 1.58
N ARG A 129 10.82 -2.55 2.61
CA ARG A 129 10.15 -2.97 3.84
C ARG A 129 9.52 -1.79 4.56
N VAL A 130 10.15 -0.63 4.57
CA VAL A 130 9.57 0.56 5.22
C VAL A 130 8.41 1.08 4.37
N ALA A 131 8.59 1.20 3.05
CA ALA A 131 7.54 1.63 2.13
C ALA A 131 6.28 0.75 2.16
N PHE A 132 6.46 -0.58 2.33
CA PHE A 132 5.36 -1.54 2.40
C PHE A 132 4.99 -1.95 3.83
N SER A 133 5.53 -1.28 4.86
CA SER A 133 5.27 -1.66 6.27
C SER A 133 3.78 -1.49 6.64
N ASP A 134 3.17 -0.41 6.22
CA ASP A 134 1.74 -0.14 6.42
C ASP A 134 0.86 -1.16 5.71
N ILE A 135 1.26 -1.55 4.49
CA ILE A 135 0.55 -2.58 3.72
C ILE A 135 0.61 -3.93 4.45
N ARG A 136 1.75 -4.30 5.05
CA ARG A 136 1.84 -5.54 5.84
C ARG A 136 1.00 -5.49 7.11
N ASN A 137 0.94 -4.35 7.79
CA ASN A 137 0.06 -4.18 8.95
C ASN A 137 -1.41 -4.31 8.55
N MET A 138 -1.80 -3.70 7.43
CA MET A 138 -3.14 -3.83 6.87
C MET A 138 -3.44 -5.29 6.48
N GLN A 139 -2.51 -6.00 5.85
CA GLN A 139 -2.66 -7.42 5.53
C GLN A 139 -2.82 -8.27 6.80
N ARG A 140 -2.05 -8.01 7.87
CA ARG A 140 -2.18 -8.72 9.13
C ARG A 140 -3.56 -8.51 9.76
N LEU A 141 -4.07 -7.28 9.77
CA LEU A 141 -5.43 -6.98 10.21
C LEU A 141 -6.47 -7.69 9.34
N MET A 142 -6.30 -7.66 8.02
CA MET A 142 -7.19 -8.35 7.07
C MET A 142 -7.23 -9.86 7.33
N TYR A 143 -6.08 -10.53 7.50
CA TYR A 143 -6.02 -11.95 7.85
C TYR A 143 -6.67 -12.23 9.21
N GLY A 144 -6.49 -11.34 10.20
CA GLY A 144 -7.18 -11.42 11.48
C GLY A 144 -8.70 -11.37 11.33
N CYS A 145 -9.22 -10.42 10.54
CA CYS A 145 -10.64 -10.30 10.23
C CYS A 145 -11.19 -11.52 9.50
N ILE A 146 -10.47 -12.05 8.50
CA ILE A 146 -10.86 -13.27 7.76
C ILE A 146 -10.96 -14.46 8.72
N LEU A 147 -9.94 -14.67 9.57
CA LEU A 147 -9.93 -15.78 10.53
C LEU A 147 -11.07 -15.66 11.53
N LEU A 148 -11.32 -14.45 12.06
CA LEU A 148 -12.45 -14.18 12.95
C LEU A 148 -13.79 -14.45 12.26
N SER A 149 -13.91 -14.05 10.99
CA SER A 149 -15.13 -14.25 10.20
C SER A 149 -15.42 -15.74 9.98
N ILE A 150 -14.40 -16.52 9.65
CA ILE A 150 -14.51 -17.99 9.52
C ILE A 150 -14.96 -18.60 10.84
N LEU A 151 -14.35 -18.20 11.96
CA LEU A 151 -14.69 -18.71 13.29
C LEU A 151 -16.14 -18.40 13.67
N LEU A 152 -16.61 -17.18 13.41
CA LEU A 152 -18.01 -16.77 13.60
C LEU A 152 -18.96 -17.54 12.68
N LEU A 153 -18.56 -17.84 11.44
CA LEU A 153 -19.37 -18.60 10.49
C LEU A 153 -19.55 -20.05 10.95
N PHE A 154 -18.48 -20.68 11.44
CA PHE A 154 -18.57 -22.00 12.07
C PHE A 154 -19.43 -21.97 13.34
N ALA A 155 -19.17 -21.05 14.25
CA ALA A 155 -19.94 -20.92 15.49
C ALA A 155 -21.44 -20.68 15.20
N GLY A 156 -21.74 -19.79 14.26
CA GLY A 156 -23.09 -19.52 13.77
C GLY A 156 -23.73 -20.75 13.14
N SER A 157 -23.00 -21.49 12.30
CA SER A 157 -23.50 -22.74 11.68
C SER A 157 -23.86 -23.79 12.73
N PHE A 158 -23.00 -24.02 13.73
CA PHE A 158 -23.30 -24.94 14.83
C PHE A 158 -24.50 -24.46 15.65
N TYR A 159 -24.57 -23.16 15.93
CA TYR A 159 -25.69 -22.55 16.67
C TYR A 159 -27.03 -22.72 15.93
N PHE A 160 -27.08 -22.35 14.64
CA PHE A 160 -28.27 -22.52 13.81
C PHE A 160 -28.65 -23.99 13.63
N SER A 161 -27.68 -24.87 13.44
CA SER A 161 -27.92 -26.31 13.33
C SER A 161 -28.58 -26.86 14.60
N ALA A 162 -28.08 -26.46 15.77
CA ALA A 162 -28.60 -26.91 17.07
C ALA A 162 -29.98 -26.32 17.41
N ARG A 163 -30.20 -25.02 17.14
CA ARG A 163 -31.41 -24.30 17.54
C ARG A 163 -32.55 -24.34 16.53
N LEU A 164 -32.25 -24.52 15.24
CA LEU A 164 -33.26 -24.46 14.17
C LEU A 164 -33.31 -25.75 13.35
N THR A 165 -32.19 -26.14 12.72
CA THR A 165 -32.20 -27.25 11.76
C THR A 165 -32.55 -28.58 12.41
N LYS A 166 -31.97 -28.92 13.57
CA LYS A 166 -32.25 -30.18 14.27
C LYS A 166 -33.70 -30.28 14.77
N PRO A 167 -34.27 -29.28 15.47
CA PRO A 167 -35.69 -29.30 15.83
C PRO A 167 -36.62 -29.43 14.62
N MET A 168 -36.39 -28.67 13.54
CA MET A 168 -37.21 -28.78 12.34
C MET A 168 -37.17 -30.18 11.71
N GLN A 169 -36.00 -30.80 11.60
CA GLN A 169 -35.89 -32.17 11.08
C GLN A 169 -36.64 -33.18 11.96
N ARG A 170 -36.61 -32.99 13.28
CA ARG A 170 -37.37 -33.84 14.21
C ARG A 170 -38.86 -33.66 14.04
N LEU A 171 -39.36 -32.42 14.03
CA LEU A 171 -40.77 -32.11 13.79
C LEU A 171 -41.30 -32.81 12.53
N VAL A 172 -40.57 -32.66 11.42
CA VAL A 172 -40.91 -33.30 10.14
C VAL A 172 -40.96 -34.83 10.27
N ASN A 173 -39.99 -35.43 10.97
CA ASN A 173 -39.95 -36.88 11.18
C ASN A 173 -41.08 -37.37 12.10
N GLN A 174 -41.44 -36.62 13.15
CA GLN A 174 -42.56 -36.98 14.02
C GLN A 174 -43.88 -36.86 13.27
N MET A 175 -44.09 -35.79 12.51
CA MET A 175 -45.27 -35.65 11.66
C MET A 175 -45.41 -36.80 10.64
N LYS A 176 -44.31 -37.26 10.05
CA LYS A 176 -44.34 -38.44 9.16
C LYS A 176 -44.78 -39.73 9.87
N LYS A 177 -44.48 -39.90 11.17
CA LYS A 177 -44.92 -41.07 11.94
C LYS A 177 -46.42 -41.00 12.27
N VAL A 178 -46.89 -39.82 12.69
CA VAL A 178 -48.32 -39.55 12.92
C VAL A 178 -49.12 -39.80 11.64
N GLY A 179 -48.64 -39.29 10.50
CA GLY A 179 -49.29 -39.50 9.19
C GLY A 179 -49.30 -40.96 8.71
N LYS A 180 -48.45 -41.83 9.26
CA LYS A 180 -48.46 -43.29 9.01
C LYS A 180 -49.35 -44.07 9.98
N GLY A 181 -50.12 -43.38 10.83
CA GLY A 181 -51.02 -43.99 11.80
C GLY A 181 -50.36 -44.36 13.14
N ASN A 182 -49.11 -43.94 13.38
CA ASN A 182 -48.46 -44.14 14.67
C ASN A 182 -48.69 -42.91 15.58
N PHE A 183 -49.70 -43.00 16.45
CA PHE A 183 -50.11 -41.94 17.37
C PHE A 183 -49.52 -42.09 18.78
N ASP A 184 -48.86 -43.21 19.09
CA ASP A 184 -48.31 -43.51 20.42
C ASP A 184 -46.89 -42.94 20.62
N ILE A 185 -46.56 -41.89 19.89
CA ILE A 185 -45.28 -41.20 19.99
C ILE A 185 -45.42 -40.01 20.94
N GLU A 186 -44.52 -39.93 21.92
CA GLU A 186 -44.41 -38.78 22.82
C GLU A 186 -43.35 -37.83 22.26
N ILE A 187 -43.73 -36.57 22.01
CA ILE A 187 -42.84 -35.59 21.37
C ILE A 187 -42.20 -34.76 22.49
N PRO A 188 -40.90 -34.92 22.76
CA PRO A 188 -40.24 -34.22 23.85
C PRO A 188 -40.08 -32.73 23.52
N VAL A 189 -40.57 -31.86 24.40
CA VAL A 189 -40.36 -30.40 24.31
C VAL A 189 -38.95 -30.10 24.79
N GLN A 190 -38.02 -29.81 23.87
CA GLN A 190 -36.61 -29.58 24.19
C GLN A 190 -36.18 -28.10 24.21
N SER A 191 -37.08 -27.19 23.86
CA SER A 191 -36.79 -25.75 23.87
C SER A 191 -37.95 -24.98 24.48
N SER A 192 -37.63 -23.86 25.14
CA SER A 192 -38.61 -22.96 25.75
C SER A 192 -38.89 -21.71 24.91
N ASP A 193 -38.31 -21.63 23.71
CA ASP A 193 -38.53 -20.55 22.73
C ASP A 193 -39.71 -20.86 21.79
N GLU A 194 -39.96 -19.98 20.80
CA GLU A 194 -41.06 -20.17 19.83
C GLU A 194 -40.91 -21.49 19.06
N ILE A 195 -39.67 -21.94 18.79
CA ILE A 195 -39.40 -23.20 18.10
C ILE A 195 -39.80 -24.40 18.97
N GLY A 196 -39.52 -24.38 20.27
CA GLY A 196 -39.95 -25.46 21.17
C GLY A 196 -41.46 -25.52 21.40
N THR A 197 -42.12 -24.36 21.35
CA THR A 197 -43.58 -24.26 21.39
C THR A 197 -44.21 -24.92 20.16
N LEU A 198 -43.66 -24.66 18.97
CA LEU A 198 -44.13 -25.25 17.71
C LEU A 198 -43.79 -26.74 17.56
N ASP A 199 -42.55 -27.15 17.89
CA ASP A 199 -42.07 -28.52 17.68
C ASP A 199 -42.78 -29.52 18.60
N GLY A 200 -42.84 -29.21 19.91
CA GLY A 200 -43.33 -30.16 20.91
C GLY A 200 -44.75 -29.89 21.42
N LYS A 201 -45.07 -28.65 21.81
CA LYS A 201 -46.35 -28.37 22.47
C LYS A 201 -47.52 -28.43 21.51
N SER A 202 -47.48 -27.66 20.41
CA SER A 202 -48.58 -27.62 19.45
C SER A 202 -48.87 -28.99 18.83
N LEU A 203 -47.84 -29.79 18.57
CA LEU A 203 -48.03 -31.12 17.99
C LEU A 203 -48.63 -32.12 19.00
N ASN A 204 -48.19 -32.09 20.26
CA ASN A 204 -48.79 -32.90 21.33
C ASN A 204 -50.27 -32.54 21.58
N GLU A 205 -50.64 -31.26 21.45
CA GLU A 205 -52.02 -30.79 21.58
C GLU A 205 -52.92 -31.26 20.42
N MET A 206 -52.43 -31.23 19.18
CA MET A 206 -53.22 -31.61 18.00
C MET A 206 -53.33 -33.13 17.82
N ARG A 207 -52.32 -33.90 18.23
CA ARG A 207 -52.21 -35.36 18.03
C ARG A 207 -53.49 -36.14 18.42
N PRO A 208 -54.10 -35.97 19.61
CA PRO A 208 -55.30 -36.72 19.99
C PRO A 208 -56.51 -36.45 19.08
N GLY A 209 -56.63 -35.22 18.57
CA GLY A 209 -57.68 -34.86 17.61
C GLY A 209 -57.50 -35.58 16.27
N ILE A 210 -56.26 -35.63 15.77
CA ILE A 210 -55.92 -36.34 14.53
C ILE A 210 -56.17 -37.84 14.69
N GLU A 211 -55.74 -38.45 15.80
CA GLU A 211 -55.96 -39.87 16.10
C GLU A 211 -57.45 -40.23 16.10
N LYS A 212 -58.28 -39.40 16.75
CA LYS A 212 -59.74 -39.61 16.81
C LYS A 212 -60.41 -39.62 15.44
N VAL A 213 -59.92 -38.81 14.51
CA VAL A 213 -60.44 -38.72 13.14
C VAL A 213 -59.92 -39.85 12.25
N TYR A 214 -58.66 -40.26 12.40
CA TYR A 214 -58.01 -41.25 11.54
C TYR A 214 -58.27 -42.70 11.96
N ARG A 215 -58.45 -42.99 13.26
CA ARG A 215 -58.63 -44.36 13.78
C ARG A 215 -59.79 -45.12 13.13
N PRO A 216 -60.99 -44.54 12.91
CA PRO A 216 -62.10 -45.23 12.23
C PRO A 216 -61.82 -45.60 10.77
N VAL A 217 -60.99 -44.80 10.06
CA VAL A 217 -60.65 -45.01 8.64
C VAL A 217 -59.61 -46.12 8.46
N LEU A 218 -58.75 -46.34 9.46
CA LEU A 218 -57.72 -47.39 9.44
C LEU A 218 -58.22 -48.75 9.94
N SER A 219 -59.37 -48.80 10.62
CA SER A 219 -60.00 -50.01 11.16
C SER A 219 -61.12 -50.59 10.29
N GLY A 220 -61.36 -49.99 9.11
CA GLY A 220 -62.37 -50.39 8.13
C GLY A 220 -61.77 -51.06 6.90
#